data_AF-A0A2P4XI75-F1
#
_entry.id   AF-A0A2P4XI75-F1
#
_cell.length_a   1.000
_cell.length_b   1.000
_cell.length_c   1.000
_cell.angle_alpha   90.00
_cell.angle_beta   90.00
_cell.angle_gamma   90.00
#
_symmetry.space_group_name_H-M   'P 1'
#
loop_
_entity.id
_entity.type
_entity.pdbx_description
1 polymer ?
#
loop_
_entity_poly.entity_id
_entity_poly.type
_entity_poly.pdbx_seq_one_letter_code
_entity_poly.pdbx_strand_id
1 'polypeptide(L)'
;MRKLYYFVQQSDEFYRNTHLFSFGGAQSNAMLAVAQLANARQVPFTYFSRELRLKHEVEGNLKLAKDLGMQHVQLQSEAYHELVETRAFAAFMDDELRPPSGTRSLYVPQGAAFPEAQDGVKLLAEEINEYVLTQWPNKRFSVVLPCGTGTTALYLAQHLHPEIKLYAVPCVGDAAYLQQQFRQLIEEDPSLQPQTALLPRVLTPKRKSRFGRLWWPLYDTYHEVLRETKVDFDLVYGAFAWHMLFSDEAVLDEVLDRNSTSMSLNGTGERELLYIHTGGTSGNVTMLARYERKNRQ
;
A
#
# COMPACT_ATOMS: atom_id res chain seq x y z
N MET A 1 -5.84 -5.65 3.51
CA MET A 1 -6.82 -5.99 4.56
C MET A 1 -6.58 -5.28 5.90
N ARG A 2 -5.38 -5.26 6.50
CA ARG A 2 -5.14 -4.59 7.81
C ARG A 2 -5.70 -3.17 7.91
N LYS A 3 -5.49 -2.32 6.89
CA LYS A 3 -6.06 -0.95 6.87
C LYS A 3 -7.59 -0.88 6.80
N LEU A 4 -8.27 -1.96 6.43
CA LEU A 4 -9.73 -2.04 6.42
C LEU A 4 -10.26 -2.69 7.70
N TYR A 5 -9.42 -2.97 8.70
CA TYR A 5 -9.83 -3.68 9.92
C TYR A 5 -10.99 -3.00 10.63
N TYR A 6 -10.96 -1.67 10.76
CA TYR A 6 -12.08 -0.90 11.30
C TYR A 6 -13.41 -1.25 10.63
N PHE A 7 -13.44 -1.27 9.30
CA PHE A 7 -14.62 -1.64 8.53
C PHE A 7 -14.98 -3.13 8.71
N VAL A 8 -13.99 -4.02 8.72
CA VAL A 8 -14.20 -5.45 8.98
C VAL A 8 -14.86 -5.70 10.34
N GLN A 9 -14.62 -4.87 11.35
CA GLN A 9 -15.22 -5.00 12.68
C GLN A 9 -16.63 -4.39 12.81
N GLN A 10 -17.10 -3.65 11.80
CA GLN A 10 -18.42 -3.03 11.86
C GLN A 10 -19.55 -4.06 11.84
N SER A 11 -20.70 -3.70 12.41
CA SER A 11 -21.89 -4.54 12.46
C SER A 11 -22.66 -4.53 11.14
N ASP A 12 -23.59 -5.46 10.96
CA ASP A 12 -24.48 -5.44 9.79
C ASP A 12 -25.41 -4.22 9.78
N GLU A 13 -25.74 -3.68 10.97
CA GLU A 13 -26.43 -2.39 11.13
C GLU A 13 -25.64 -1.26 10.48
N PHE A 14 -24.32 -1.21 10.71
CA PHE A 14 -23.48 -0.21 10.10
C PHE A 14 -23.58 -0.28 8.58
N TYR A 15 -23.61 -1.47 7.99
CA TYR A 15 -23.71 -1.65 6.54
C TYR A 15 -25.12 -1.54 5.96
N ARG A 16 -26.15 -1.39 6.79
CA ARG A 16 -27.52 -1.28 6.30
C ARG A 16 -27.66 -0.07 5.38
N ASN A 17 -28.28 -0.31 4.23
CA ASN A 17 -28.54 0.71 3.22
C ASN A 17 -27.29 1.54 2.86
N THR A 18 -26.14 0.87 2.73
CA THR A 18 -24.85 1.50 2.45
C THR A 18 -24.35 1.13 1.06
N HIS A 19 -23.75 2.10 0.38
CA HIS A 19 -23.03 1.89 -0.88
C HIS A 19 -21.56 2.33 -0.72
N LEU A 20 -20.64 1.45 -1.07
CA LEU A 20 -19.20 1.71 -0.98
C LEU A 20 -18.68 2.43 -2.23
N PHE A 21 -17.84 3.43 -2.02
CA PHE A 21 -17.19 4.18 -3.10
C PHE A 21 -15.69 4.26 -2.90
N SER A 22 -14.92 4.06 -3.97
CA SER A 22 -13.48 4.30 -3.97
C SER A 22 -12.97 4.60 -5.38
N PHE A 23 -11.71 4.97 -5.50
CA PHE A 23 -11.10 5.32 -6.79
C PHE A 23 -9.59 5.00 -6.79
N GLY A 24 -8.99 5.00 -7.99
CA GLY A 24 -7.56 4.77 -8.16
C GLY A 24 -7.21 4.04 -9.45
N GLY A 25 -6.07 3.35 -9.44
CA GLY A 25 -5.59 2.59 -10.60
C GLY A 25 -6.29 1.24 -10.74
N ALA A 26 -6.42 0.76 -11.99
CA ALA A 26 -7.05 -0.54 -12.28
C ALA A 26 -6.38 -1.74 -11.59
N GLN A 27 -5.09 -1.68 -11.28
CA GLN A 27 -4.40 -2.75 -10.55
C GLN A 27 -4.24 -2.45 -9.06
N SER A 28 -5.11 -1.62 -8.48
CA SER A 28 -5.06 -1.26 -7.07
C SER A 28 -5.32 -2.45 -6.15
N ASN A 29 -4.35 -2.73 -5.26
CA ASN A 29 -4.53 -3.74 -4.19
C ASN A 29 -5.61 -3.31 -3.18
N ALA A 30 -5.75 -2.00 -2.94
CA ALA A 30 -6.78 -1.47 -2.07
C ALA A 30 -8.18 -1.65 -2.67
N MET A 31 -8.32 -1.48 -3.99
CA MET A 31 -9.59 -1.74 -4.69
C MET A 31 -10.03 -3.19 -4.51
N LEU A 32 -9.13 -4.15 -4.75
CA LEU A 32 -9.46 -5.56 -4.57
C LEU A 32 -9.85 -5.87 -3.12
N ALA A 33 -9.12 -5.32 -2.14
CA ALA A 33 -9.43 -5.49 -0.73
C ALA A 33 -10.81 -4.90 -0.35
N VAL A 34 -11.18 -3.74 -0.90
CA VAL A 34 -12.51 -3.14 -0.69
C VAL A 34 -13.60 -3.95 -1.40
N ALA A 35 -13.34 -4.49 -2.59
CA ALA A 35 -14.28 -5.38 -3.27
C ALA A 35 -14.55 -6.66 -2.48
N GLN A 36 -13.52 -7.25 -1.86
CA GLN A 36 -13.65 -8.39 -0.96
C GLN A 36 -14.49 -8.06 0.27
N LEU A 37 -14.24 -6.91 0.90
CA LEU A 37 -15.05 -6.42 2.02
C LEU A 37 -16.52 -6.22 1.60
N ALA A 38 -16.75 -5.57 0.46
CA ALA A 38 -18.07 -5.28 -0.08
C ALA A 38 -18.87 -6.58 -0.31
N ASN A 39 -18.23 -7.54 -0.97
CA ASN A 39 -18.80 -8.86 -1.25
C ASN A 39 -19.12 -9.61 0.05
N ALA A 40 -18.20 -9.65 1.00
CA ALA A 40 -18.40 -10.30 2.30
C ALA A 40 -19.54 -9.67 3.11
N ARG A 41 -19.74 -8.35 2.98
CA ARG A 41 -20.82 -7.59 3.64
C ARG A 41 -22.10 -7.49 2.82
N GLN A 42 -22.12 -8.07 1.62
CA GLN A 42 -23.22 -8.01 0.67
C GLN A 42 -23.69 -6.57 0.39
N VAL A 43 -22.75 -5.63 0.32
CA VAL A 43 -23.02 -4.22 -0.01
C VAL A 43 -22.52 -3.89 -1.42
N PRO A 44 -23.25 -3.06 -2.18
CA PRO A 44 -22.79 -2.62 -3.48
C PRO A 44 -21.51 -1.78 -3.36
N PHE A 45 -20.63 -1.93 -4.34
CA PHE A 45 -19.37 -1.20 -4.41
C PHE A 45 -19.13 -0.67 -5.83
N THR A 46 -18.96 0.64 -5.95
CA THR A 46 -18.54 1.29 -7.19
C THR A 46 -17.11 1.82 -7.07
N TYR A 47 -16.30 1.48 -8.06
CA TYR A 47 -14.92 1.92 -8.16
C TYR A 47 -14.70 2.78 -9.41
N PHE A 48 -13.97 3.88 -9.24
CA PHE A 48 -13.65 4.81 -10.31
C PHE A 48 -12.17 4.72 -10.68
N SER A 49 -11.89 4.58 -11.97
CA SER A 49 -10.52 4.70 -12.49
C SER A 49 -10.47 5.67 -13.67
N ARG A 50 -9.26 6.09 -14.02
CA ARG A 50 -9.01 6.65 -15.35
C ARG A 50 -9.35 5.60 -16.41
N GLU A 51 -9.68 6.07 -17.60
CA GLU A 51 -9.88 5.19 -18.75
C GLU A 51 -8.71 4.25 -19.00
N LEU A 52 -9.07 3.00 -19.27
CA LEU A 52 -8.13 1.94 -19.53
C LEU A 52 -7.97 1.77 -21.03
N ARG A 53 -6.74 1.90 -21.51
CA ARG A 53 -6.39 1.58 -22.90
C ARG A 53 -6.21 0.06 -23.05
N LEU A 54 -7.28 -0.70 -22.89
CA LEU A 54 -7.26 -2.15 -23.01
C LEU A 54 -7.55 -2.57 -24.45
N LYS A 55 -6.70 -3.44 -24.99
CA LYS A 55 -6.94 -4.13 -26.27
C LYS A 55 -7.54 -5.54 -26.09
N HIS A 56 -7.63 -6.00 -24.84
CA HIS A 56 -7.98 -7.37 -24.46
C HIS A 56 -8.83 -7.37 -23.19
N GLU A 57 -9.29 -8.55 -22.78
CA GLU A 57 -9.98 -8.75 -21.51
C GLU A 57 -9.17 -8.23 -20.32
N VAL A 58 -9.92 -7.83 -19.29
CA VAL A 58 -9.35 -7.35 -18.04
C VAL A 58 -8.79 -8.54 -17.27
N GLU A 59 -7.59 -8.39 -16.72
CA GLU A 59 -6.92 -9.37 -15.86
C GLU A 59 -6.49 -8.76 -14.51
N GLY A 60 -5.97 -9.61 -13.62
CA GLY A 60 -5.43 -9.22 -12.33
C GLY A 60 -6.47 -8.64 -11.37
N ASN A 61 -6.09 -7.62 -10.60
CA ASN A 61 -6.93 -7.07 -9.53
C ASN A 61 -8.28 -6.56 -10.02
N LEU A 62 -8.34 -5.93 -11.20
CA LEU A 62 -9.61 -5.42 -11.74
C LEU A 62 -10.57 -6.55 -12.10
N LYS A 63 -10.07 -7.64 -12.69
CA LYS A 63 -10.89 -8.81 -13.02
C LYS A 63 -11.46 -9.42 -11.76
N LEU A 64 -10.60 -9.69 -10.78
CA LEU A 64 -10.99 -10.27 -9.49
C LEU A 64 -12.01 -9.40 -8.76
N ALA A 65 -11.84 -8.08 -8.76
CA ALA A 65 -12.78 -7.17 -8.13
C ALA A 65 -14.15 -7.16 -8.84
N LYS A 66 -14.16 -7.18 -10.19
CA LYS A 66 -15.40 -7.29 -10.97
C LYS A 66 -16.12 -8.63 -10.74
N ASP A 67 -15.37 -9.72 -10.63
CA ASP A 67 -15.93 -11.05 -10.32
C ASP A 67 -16.58 -11.11 -8.94
N LEU A 68 -16.14 -10.26 -8.00
CA LEU A 68 -16.75 -10.08 -6.68
C LEU A 68 -18.00 -9.19 -6.69
N GLY A 69 -18.42 -8.70 -7.86
CA GLY A 69 -19.59 -7.84 -8.02
C GLY A 69 -19.30 -6.33 -7.97
N MET A 70 -18.03 -5.91 -8.01
CA MET A 70 -17.68 -4.50 -8.07
C MET A 70 -18.15 -3.88 -9.40
N GLN A 71 -18.86 -2.77 -9.30
CA GLN A 71 -19.19 -1.90 -10.43
C GLN A 71 -17.98 -1.02 -10.75
N HIS A 72 -17.59 -0.94 -12.03
CA HIS A 72 -16.42 -0.18 -12.46
C HIS A 72 -16.82 0.95 -13.39
N VAL A 73 -16.52 2.18 -12.99
CA VAL A 73 -16.73 3.39 -13.79
C VAL A 73 -15.37 3.92 -14.26
N GLN A 74 -15.27 4.16 -15.56
CA GLN A 74 -14.08 4.73 -16.17
C GLN A 74 -14.34 6.21 -16.50
N LEU A 75 -13.41 7.07 -16.09
CA LEU A 75 -13.50 8.51 -16.30
C LEU A 75 -12.36 9.01 -17.17
N GLN A 76 -12.68 9.98 -18.03
CA GLN A 76 -11.69 10.81 -18.72
C GLN A 76 -10.81 11.54 -17.71
N SER A 77 -9.64 12.02 -18.15
CA SER A 77 -8.62 12.55 -17.22
C SER A 77 -9.16 13.71 -16.38
N GLU A 78 -9.90 14.62 -17.00
CA GLU A 78 -10.47 15.82 -16.38
C GLU A 78 -11.53 15.45 -15.34
N ALA A 79 -12.49 14.59 -15.71
CA ALA A 79 -13.52 14.10 -14.80
C ALA A 79 -12.94 13.28 -13.63
N TYR A 80 -11.90 12.48 -13.89
CA TYR A 80 -11.19 11.77 -12.83
C TYR A 80 -10.50 12.75 -11.87
N HIS A 81 -9.87 13.81 -12.38
CA HIS A 81 -9.26 14.83 -11.53
C HIS A 81 -10.30 15.55 -10.67
N GLU A 82 -11.42 15.96 -11.27
CA GLU A 82 -12.52 16.59 -10.55
C GLU A 82 -13.10 15.66 -9.46
N LEU A 83 -13.26 14.36 -9.75
CA LEU A 83 -13.69 13.38 -8.74
C LEU A 83 -12.67 13.28 -7.59
N VAL A 84 -11.37 13.29 -7.90
CA VAL A 84 -10.32 13.22 -6.87
C VAL A 84 -10.34 14.45 -5.96
N GLU A 85 -10.65 15.62 -6.50
CA GLU A 85 -10.70 16.86 -5.71
C GLU A 85 -12.00 16.98 -4.91
N THR A 86 -13.15 16.77 -5.55
CA THR A 86 -14.48 17.04 -4.98
C THR A 86 -15.03 15.89 -4.16
N ARG A 87 -14.60 14.65 -4.43
CA ARG A 87 -15.21 13.41 -3.90
C ARG A 87 -16.71 13.28 -4.21
N ALA A 88 -17.21 13.98 -5.22
CA ALA A 88 -18.62 13.98 -5.60
C ALA A 88 -19.00 12.74 -6.43
N PHE A 89 -18.77 11.53 -5.90
CA PHE A 89 -18.94 10.25 -6.62
C PHE A 89 -20.27 10.14 -7.39
N ALA A 90 -21.38 10.50 -6.76
CA ALA A 90 -22.71 10.43 -7.37
C ALA A 90 -22.87 11.31 -8.62
N ALA A 91 -22.10 12.39 -8.76
CA ALA A 91 -22.15 13.26 -9.95
C ALA A 91 -21.56 12.59 -11.20
N PHE A 92 -20.72 11.57 -11.02
CA PHE A 92 -20.03 10.84 -12.08
C PHE A 92 -20.68 9.48 -12.38
N MET A 93 -21.91 9.27 -11.93
CA MET A 93 -22.66 8.04 -12.11
C MET A 93 -23.87 8.27 -13.01
N ASP A 94 -24.04 7.35 -13.96
CA ASP A 94 -25.27 7.21 -14.74
C ASP A 94 -26.44 6.84 -13.83
N ASP A 95 -27.66 7.19 -14.24
CA ASP A 95 -28.87 6.98 -13.43
C ASP A 95 -29.07 5.50 -13.03
N GLU A 96 -28.61 4.55 -13.86
CA GLU A 96 -28.68 3.10 -13.57
C GLU A 96 -27.74 2.65 -12.45
N LEU A 97 -26.59 3.33 -12.27
CA LEU A 97 -25.61 2.99 -11.26
C LEU A 97 -25.84 3.76 -9.95
N ARG A 98 -26.60 4.87 -10.00
CA ARG A 98 -26.82 5.71 -8.81
C ARG A 98 -27.49 4.93 -7.70
N PRO A 99 -26.97 5.03 -6.46
CA PRO A 99 -27.64 4.43 -5.31
C PRO A 99 -29.07 4.99 -5.15
N PRO A 100 -30.03 4.17 -4.72
CA PRO A 100 -31.38 4.63 -4.40
C PRO A 100 -31.39 5.80 -3.42
N SER A 101 -32.44 6.64 -3.47
CA SER A 101 -32.62 7.72 -2.50
C SER A 101 -32.60 7.19 -1.06
N GLY A 102 -31.90 7.90 -0.18
CA GLY A 102 -31.70 7.51 1.22
C GLY A 102 -30.54 6.53 1.46
N THR A 103 -29.86 6.05 0.41
CA THR A 103 -28.66 5.20 0.57
C THR A 103 -27.51 5.99 1.15
N ARG A 104 -26.87 5.47 2.19
CA ARG A 104 -25.68 6.07 2.80
C ARG A 104 -24.45 5.78 1.95
N SER A 105 -23.76 6.83 1.52
CA SER A 105 -22.48 6.69 0.83
C SER A 105 -21.35 6.52 1.84
N LEU A 106 -20.58 5.44 1.71
CA LEU A 106 -19.36 5.24 2.49
C LEU A 106 -18.16 5.25 1.55
N TYR A 107 -17.30 6.24 1.76
CA TYR A 107 -16.15 6.48 0.92
C TYR A 107 -14.89 5.90 1.53
N VAL A 108 -14.14 5.15 0.73
CA VAL A 108 -12.80 4.66 1.07
C VAL A 108 -11.78 5.38 0.17
N PRO A 109 -10.88 6.21 0.73
CA PRO A 109 -9.90 6.93 -0.06
C PRO A 109 -8.91 6.00 -0.75
N GLN A 110 -8.23 6.54 -1.77
CA GLN A 110 -7.20 5.81 -2.50
C GLN A 110 -6.19 5.21 -1.52
N GLY A 111 -5.90 3.93 -1.73
CA GLY A 111 -4.97 3.21 -0.86
C GLY A 111 -5.49 2.97 0.55
N ALA A 112 -6.78 3.22 0.87
CA ALA A 112 -7.30 3.15 2.24
C ALA A 112 -6.48 4.05 3.20
N ALA A 113 -6.21 5.27 2.77
CA ALA A 113 -5.51 6.30 3.54
C ALA A 113 -6.51 7.14 4.34
N PHE A 114 -6.92 6.64 5.49
CA PHE A 114 -7.87 7.29 6.40
C PHE A 114 -7.48 7.00 7.86
N PRO A 115 -7.90 7.84 8.84
CA PRO A 115 -7.58 7.69 10.26
C PRO A 115 -7.79 6.29 10.83
N GLU A 116 -8.96 5.71 10.58
CA GLU A 116 -9.36 4.41 11.13
C GLU A 116 -8.55 3.22 10.56
N ALA A 117 -7.70 3.44 9.55
CA ALA A 117 -6.72 2.45 9.12
C ALA A 117 -5.72 2.11 10.23
N GLN A 118 -5.53 3.02 11.19
CA GLN A 118 -4.69 2.84 12.36
C GLN A 118 -5.09 1.61 13.18
N ASP A 119 -6.38 1.31 13.31
CA ASP A 119 -6.88 0.23 14.18
C ASP A 119 -6.23 -1.12 13.84
N GLY A 120 -6.22 -1.47 12.56
CA GLY A 120 -5.61 -2.72 12.11
C GLY A 120 -4.09 -2.66 11.96
N VAL A 121 -3.52 -1.47 11.74
CA VAL A 121 -2.06 -1.31 11.67
C VAL A 121 -1.42 -1.35 13.06
N LYS A 122 -2.13 -0.88 14.09
CA LYS A 122 -1.73 -1.04 15.49
C LYS A 122 -1.60 -2.52 15.86
N LEU A 123 -2.59 -3.34 15.50
CA LEU A 123 -2.49 -4.79 15.71
C LEU A 123 -1.27 -5.41 15.01
N LEU A 124 -0.97 -4.97 13.78
CA LEU A 124 0.24 -5.40 13.08
C LEU A 124 1.53 -4.95 13.82
N ALA A 125 1.56 -3.74 14.37
CA ALA A 125 2.70 -3.28 15.16
C ALA A 125 2.87 -4.08 16.45
N GLU A 126 1.77 -4.39 17.15
CA GLU A 126 1.76 -5.24 18.35
C GLU A 126 2.29 -6.64 18.04
N GLU A 127 1.83 -7.25 16.94
CA GLU A 127 2.33 -8.55 16.45
C GLU A 127 3.84 -8.51 16.15
N ILE A 128 4.34 -7.43 15.52
CA ILE A 128 5.77 -7.25 15.24
C ILE A 128 6.56 -7.07 16.54
N ASN A 129 6.06 -6.26 17.47
CA ASN A 129 6.70 -6.01 18.76
C ASN A 129 6.80 -7.31 19.56
N GLU A 130 5.71 -8.06 19.66
CA GLU A 130 5.68 -9.36 20.34
C GLU A 130 6.69 -10.32 19.69
N TYR A 131 6.67 -10.46 18.36
CA TYR A 131 7.60 -11.32 17.65
C TYR A 131 9.06 -10.97 17.94
N VAL A 132 9.45 -9.70 17.81
CA VAL A 132 10.83 -9.25 18.02
C VAL A 132 11.26 -9.43 19.47
N LEU A 133 10.44 -8.96 20.43
CA LEU A 133 10.83 -8.93 21.84
C LEU A 133 10.83 -10.33 22.47
N THR A 134 9.97 -11.23 22.02
CA THR A 134 9.86 -12.58 22.60
C THR A 134 10.78 -13.59 21.92
N GLN A 135 10.80 -13.62 20.59
CA GLN A 135 11.57 -14.63 19.83
C GLN A 135 13.04 -14.23 19.70
N TRP A 136 13.33 -12.93 19.75
CA TRP A 136 14.65 -12.40 19.45
C TRP A 136 15.11 -11.32 20.45
N PRO A 137 15.06 -11.57 21.77
CA PRO A 137 15.31 -10.55 22.81
C PRO A 137 16.71 -9.93 22.77
N ASN A 138 17.68 -10.60 22.13
CA ASN A 138 19.06 -10.13 22.01
C ASN A 138 19.39 -9.56 20.62
N LYS A 139 18.38 -9.34 19.77
CA LYS A 139 18.55 -8.84 18.40
C LYS A 139 17.88 -7.49 18.24
N ARG A 140 18.46 -6.65 17.38
CA ARG A 140 17.89 -5.36 16.98
C ARG A 140 17.32 -5.52 15.59
N PHE A 141 16.18 -4.89 15.31
CA PHE A 141 15.50 -5.02 14.02
C PHE A 141 15.37 -3.70 13.28
N SER A 142 15.44 -3.81 11.97
CA SER A 142 14.99 -2.81 11.01
C SER A 142 13.80 -3.39 10.24
N VAL A 143 12.65 -2.75 10.36
CA VAL A 143 11.45 -3.07 9.62
C VAL A 143 11.42 -2.25 8.34
N VAL A 144 11.26 -2.90 7.18
CA VAL A 144 11.17 -2.23 5.88
C VAL A 144 9.85 -2.57 5.21
N LEU A 145 9.19 -1.57 4.61
CA LEU A 145 8.00 -1.79 3.79
C LEU A 145 7.91 -0.87 2.55
N PRO A 146 7.36 -1.38 1.43
CA PRO A 146 7.01 -0.54 0.29
C PRO A 146 5.83 0.38 0.61
N CYS A 147 5.90 1.62 0.11
CA CYS A 147 4.91 2.66 0.38
C CYS A 147 4.34 3.26 -0.91
N GLY A 148 3.01 3.15 -1.05
CA GLY A 148 2.22 3.97 -1.96
C GLY A 148 1.81 5.28 -1.28
N THR A 149 0.70 5.25 -0.55
CA THR A 149 0.17 6.39 0.24
C THR A 149 0.86 6.56 1.59
N GLY A 150 1.70 5.60 2.01
CA GLY A 150 2.42 5.67 3.29
C GLY A 150 1.63 5.33 4.56
N THR A 151 0.30 5.26 4.51
CA THR A 151 -0.58 5.03 5.67
C THR A 151 -0.11 3.93 6.62
N THR A 152 0.30 2.78 6.10
CA THR A 152 0.80 1.67 6.93
C THR A 152 2.10 2.04 7.64
N ALA A 153 3.04 2.69 6.97
CA ALA A 153 4.31 3.11 7.56
C ALA A 153 4.12 4.20 8.62
N LEU A 154 3.21 5.16 8.38
CA LEU A 154 2.90 6.20 9.38
C LEU A 154 2.36 5.58 10.67
N TYR A 155 1.35 4.72 10.57
CA TYR A 155 0.74 4.13 11.76
C TYR A 155 1.62 3.09 12.44
N LEU A 156 2.42 2.32 11.69
CA LEU A 156 3.45 1.47 12.31
C LEU A 156 4.43 2.32 13.14
N ALA A 157 4.83 3.50 12.66
CA ALA A 157 5.75 4.37 13.39
C ALA A 157 5.19 4.82 14.76
N GLN A 158 3.87 4.90 14.93
CA GLN A 158 3.27 5.29 16.20
C GLN A 158 3.29 4.17 17.25
N HIS A 159 3.30 2.91 16.80
CA HIS A 159 3.02 1.75 17.67
C HIS A 159 4.18 0.75 17.77
N LEU A 160 5.20 0.84 16.90
CA LEU A 160 6.37 -0.03 16.99
C LEU A 160 7.23 0.31 18.22
N HIS A 161 7.87 -0.72 18.77
CA HIS A 161 8.81 -0.58 19.87
C HIS A 161 9.94 0.40 19.50
N PRO A 162 10.33 1.34 20.36
CA PRO A 162 11.28 2.42 19.99
C PRO A 162 12.65 1.95 19.49
N GLU A 163 13.07 0.74 19.86
CA GLU A 163 14.33 0.17 19.40
C GLU A 163 14.27 -0.39 17.97
N ILE A 164 13.07 -0.68 17.46
CA ILE A 164 12.84 -1.12 16.08
C ILE A 164 12.92 0.09 15.15
N LYS A 165 13.79 0.03 14.14
CA LYS A 165 13.89 1.10 13.14
C LYS A 165 12.92 0.82 12.00
N LEU A 166 12.07 1.78 11.66
CA LEU A 166 11.12 1.64 10.57
C LEU A 166 11.58 2.43 9.35
N TYR A 167 11.66 1.76 8.21
CA TYR A 167 12.09 2.29 6.93
C TYR A 167 10.98 2.18 5.88
N ALA A 168 10.62 3.32 5.30
CA ALA A 168 9.59 3.44 4.28
C ALA A 168 10.22 3.60 2.88
N VAL A 169 9.87 2.72 1.94
CA VAL A 169 10.34 2.81 0.55
C VAL A 169 9.31 3.51 -0.34
N PRO A 170 9.58 4.72 -0.86
CA PRO A 170 8.62 5.47 -1.68
C PRO A 170 8.48 4.86 -3.09
N CYS A 171 7.37 4.16 -3.35
CA CYS A 171 7.16 3.42 -4.60
C CYS A 171 6.37 4.23 -5.66
N VAL A 172 5.52 5.18 -5.25
CA VAL A 172 4.66 5.95 -6.18
C VAL A 172 5.30 7.27 -6.60
N GLY A 173 5.70 8.08 -5.62
CA GLY A 173 6.44 9.32 -5.80
C GLY A 173 7.86 9.20 -5.27
N ASP A 174 8.44 10.34 -4.90
CA ASP A 174 9.71 10.37 -4.17
C ASP A 174 9.51 10.57 -2.66
N ALA A 175 10.60 10.75 -1.92
CA ALA A 175 10.55 10.97 -0.49
C ALA A 175 9.72 12.21 -0.12
N ALA A 176 9.79 13.29 -0.91
CA ALA A 176 9.03 14.51 -0.66
C ALA A 176 7.51 14.27 -0.82
N TYR A 177 7.12 13.53 -1.86
CA TYR A 177 5.73 13.10 -2.03
C TYR A 177 5.25 12.27 -0.83
N LEU A 178 6.03 11.28 -0.40
CA LEU A 178 5.64 10.43 0.73
C LEU A 178 5.53 11.21 2.05
N GLN A 179 6.43 12.17 2.29
CA GLN A 179 6.35 13.08 3.44
C GLN A 179 5.12 13.98 3.39
N GLN A 180 4.69 14.42 2.19
CA GLN A 180 3.43 15.15 2.04
C GLN A 180 2.22 14.27 2.38
N GLN A 181 2.22 12.99 1.97
CA GLN A 181 1.15 12.05 2.32
C GLN A 181 1.06 11.83 3.84
N PHE A 182 2.21 11.72 4.53
CA PHE A 182 2.21 11.62 6.00
C PHE A 182 1.62 12.87 6.65
N ARG A 183 2.04 14.07 6.23
CA ARG A 183 1.52 15.33 6.79
C ARG A 183 0.02 15.45 6.62
N GLN A 184 -0.48 15.17 5.42
CA GLN A 184 -1.92 15.20 5.15
C GLN A 184 -2.68 14.25 6.08
N LEU A 185 -2.21 13.02 6.23
CA LEU A 185 -2.88 12.04 7.09
C LEU A 185 -2.79 12.40 8.59
N ILE A 186 -1.70 13.02 9.03
CA ILE A 186 -1.56 13.56 10.39
C ILE A 186 -2.54 14.72 10.62
N GLU A 187 -2.73 15.60 9.64
CA GLU A 187 -3.68 16.71 9.72
C GLU A 187 -5.15 16.23 9.72
N GLU A 188 -5.44 15.13 9.03
CA GLU A 188 -6.78 14.51 8.97
C GLU A 188 -7.11 13.66 10.21
N ASP A 189 -6.10 13.15 10.93
CA ASP A 189 -6.28 12.26 12.08
C ASP A 189 -6.22 13.02 13.41
N PRO A 190 -7.36 13.22 14.11
CA PRO A 190 -7.38 13.98 15.37
C PRO A 190 -6.64 13.28 16.52
N SER A 191 -6.27 12.01 16.38
CA SER A 191 -5.47 11.29 17.38
C SER A 191 -3.98 11.62 17.30
N LEU A 192 -3.52 12.22 16.20
CA LEU A 192 -2.13 12.59 15.98
C LEU A 192 -1.92 14.10 16.13
N GLN A 193 -0.74 14.48 16.61
CA GLN A 193 -0.32 15.89 16.65
C GLN A 193 0.90 16.07 15.75
N PRO A 194 0.94 17.10 14.87
CA PRO A 194 2.07 17.30 13.96
C PRO A 194 3.45 17.37 14.62
N GLN A 195 3.52 17.85 15.86
CA GLN A 195 4.78 18.04 16.58
C GLN A 195 5.28 16.77 17.29
N THR A 196 4.41 15.79 17.54
CA THR A 196 4.75 14.59 18.32
C THR A 196 4.56 13.29 17.54
N ALA A 197 3.88 13.33 16.40
CA ALA A 197 3.72 12.19 15.51
C ALA A 197 5.08 11.63 15.11
N LEU A 198 5.26 10.33 15.34
CA LEU A 198 6.49 9.63 14.95
C LEU A 198 6.47 9.41 13.43
N LEU A 199 7.61 9.51 12.77
CA LEU A 199 7.70 9.29 11.33
C LEU A 199 8.66 8.13 11.01
N PRO A 200 8.33 7.28 10.03
CA PRO A 200 9.29 6.31 9.53
C PRO A 200 10.45 7.05 8.83
N ARG A 201 11.63 6.42 8.81
CA ARG A 201 12.74 6.90 7.98
C ARG A 201 12.44 6.60 6.52
N VAL A 202 12.24 7.64 5.72
CA VAL A 202 11.98 7.47 4.28
C VAL A 202 13.29 7.27 3.55
N LEU A 203 13.44 6.12 2.91
CA LEU A 203 14.61 5.85 2.08
C LEU A 203 14.52 6.68 0.79
N THR A 204 15.66 7.20 0.31
CA THR A 204 15.70 8.01 -0.91
C THR A 204 16.46 7.28 -2.00
N PRO A 205 15.83 6.93 -3.14
CA PRO A 205 16.53 6.18 -4.18
C PRO A 205 17.47 7.11 -4.96
N LYS A 206 18.67 6.61 -5.30
CA LYS A 206 19.61 7.29 -6.22
C LYS A 206 18.99 7.59 -7.59
N ARG A 207 18.03 6.77 -8.02
CA ARG A 207 17.30 6.93 -9.29
C ARG A 207 15.81 7.01 -9.04
N LYS A 208 15.18 8.06 -9.59
CA LYS A 208 13.71 8.16 -9.61
C LYS A 208 13.15 7.10 -10.56
N SER A 209 12.31 6.20 -10.05
CA SER A 209 11.46 5.36 -10.89
C SER A 209 10.09 6.01 -11.03
N ARG A 210 9.48 5.89 -12.21
CA ARG A 210 8.09 6.30 -12.41
C ARG A 210 7.20 5.13 -12.02
N PHE A 211 6.24 5.39 -11.14
CA PHE A 211 5.28 4.38 -10.68
C PHE A 211 4.66 3.57 -11.84
N GLY A 212 4.70 2.25 -11.72
CA GLY A 212 4.12 1.32 -12.69
C GLY A 212 4.78 1.30 -14.08
N ARG A 213 5.90 2.03 -14.29
CA ARG A 213 6.67 1.99 -15.54
C ARG A 213 7.52 0.71 -15.59
N LEU A 214 7.52 0.05 -16.74
CA LEU A 214 8.37 -1.12 -16.98
C LEU A 214 9.85 -0.73 -16.98
N TRP A 215 10.64 -1.45 -16.20
CA TRP A 215 12.08 -1.27 -16.06
C TRP A 215 12.77 -2.62 -15.79
N TRP A 216 13.63 -3.05 -16.71
CA TRP A 216 14.22 -4.40 -16.67
C TRP A 216 14.95 -4.75 -15.37
N PRO A 217 15.71 -3.86 -14.71
CA PRO A 217 16.25 -4.12 -13.37
C PRO A 217 15.20 -4.50 -12.32
N LEU A 218 13.96 -3.98 -12.38
CA LEU A 218 12.90 -4.44 -11.46
C LEU A 218 12.42 -5.83 -11.80
N TYR A 219 12.34 -6.16 -13.09
CA TYR A 219 12.00 -7.50 -13.56
C TYR A 219 13.07 -8.52 -13.13
N ASP A 220 14.35 -8.16 -13.29
CA ASP A 220 15.48 -9.00 -12.89
C ASP A 220 15.49 -9.19 -11.36
N THR A 221 15.34 -8.12 -10.58
CA THR A 221 15.24 -8.20 -9.12
C THR A 221 14.04 -9.05 -8.68
N TYR A 222 12.88 -8.92 -9.32
CA TYR A 222 11.71 -9.74 -9.03
C TYR A 222 12.02 -11.24 -9.16
N HIS A 223 12.63 -11.65 -10.28
CA HIS A 223 12.98 -13.05 -10.50
C HIS A 223 14.09 -13.55 -9.60
N GLU A 224 15.07 -12.69 -9.28
CA GLU A 224 16.12 -13.01 -8.32
C GLU A 224 15.55 -13.26 -6.93
N VAL A 225 14.75 -12.33 -6.40
CA VAL A 225 14.14 -12.48 -5.08
C VAL A 225 13.21 -13.69 -5.03
N LEU A 226 12.39 -13.92 -6.07
CA LEU A 226 11.53 -15.12 -6.14
C LEU A 226 12.37 -16.41 -6.16
N ARG A 227 13.47 -16.44 -6.91
CA ARG A 227 14.37 -17.60 -6.98
C ARG A 227 15.03 -17.90 -5.64
N GLU A 228 15.55 -16.88 -4.95
CA GLU A 228 16.30 -17.02 -3.70
C GLU A 228 15.38 -17.29 -2.50
N THR A 229 14.22 -16.64 -2.44
CA THR A 229 13.32 -16.71 -1.27
C THR A 229 12.14 -17.67 -1.44
N LYS A 230 11.80 -18.05 -2.68
CA LYS A 230 10.55 -18.73 -3.05
C LYS A 230 9.27 -17.97 -2.70
N VAL A 231 9.40 -16.70 -2.31
CA VAL A 231 8.27 -15.81 -2.02
C VAL A 231 8.01 -14.95 -3.25
N ASP A 232 6.77 -14.97 -3.74
CA ASP A 232 6.32 -14.13 -4.84
C ASP A 232 6.00 -12.73 -4.32
N PHE A 233 6.65 -11.70 -4.89
CA PHE A 233 6.41 -10.29 -4.56
C PHE A 233 5.76 -9.59 -5.74
N ASP A 234 5.01 -8.51 -5.50
CA ASP A 234 4.44 -7.78 -6.62
C ASP A 234 5.51 -6.96 -7.36
N LEU A 235 5.39 -6.88 -8.70
CA LEU A 235 6.35 -6.20 -9.59
C LEU A 235 6.36 -4.67 -9.46
N VAL A 236 5.42 -4.07 -8.73
CA VAL A 236 5.23 -2.60 -8.67
C VAL A 236 5.77 -2.01 -7.37
N TYR A 237 5.49 -2.65 -6.25
CA TYR A 237 5.84 -2.22 -4.90
C TYR A 237 6.92 -3.13 -4.33
N GLY A 238 6.66 -4.43 -4.23
CA GLY A 238 7.56 -5.41 -3.61
C GLY A 238 8.92 -5.46 -4.28
N ALA A 239 8.94 -5.76 -5.59
CA ALA A 239 10.17 -5.80 -6.38
C ALA A 239 10.93 -4.46 -6.38
N PHE A 240 10.22 -3.34 -6.35
CA PHE A 240 10.83 -2.02 -6.25
C PHE A 240 11.52 -1.80 -4.91
N ALA A 241 10.89 -2.19 -3.79
CA ALA A 241 11.50 -2.08 -2.47
C ALA A 241 12.75 -2.95 -2.32
N TRP A 242 12.70 -4.19 -2.79
CA TRP A 242 13.88 -5.05 -2.84
C TRP A 242 14.97 -4.46 -3.75
N HIS A 243 14.61 -4.00 -4.94
CA HIS A 243 15.57 -3.37 -5.84
C HIS A 243 16.24 -2.17 -5.19
N MET A 244 15.47 -1.35 -4.48
CA MET A 244 16.00 -0.20 -3.77
C MET A 244 16.97 -0.57 -2.66
N LEU A 245 16.66 -1.59 -1.85
CA LEU A 245 17.53 -2.06 -0.77
C LEU A 245 18.88 -2.57 -1.29
N PHE A 246 18.90 -3.25 -2.46
CA PHE A 246 20.09 -3.91 -2.99
C PHE A 246 20.83 -3.14 -4.10
N SER A 247 20.23 -2.07 -4.63
CA SER A 247 20.86 -1.25 -5.69
C SER A 247 21.92 -0.28 -5.15
N ASP A 248 22.02 -0.12 -3.83
CA ASP A 248 22.94 0.80 -3.19
C ASP A 248 23.40 0.25 -1.83
N GLU A 249 24.68 -0.16 -1.72
CA GLU A 249 25.24 -0.68 -0.47
C GLU A 249 25.07 0.29 0.71
N ALA A 250 25.13 1.60 0.46
CA ALA A 250 24.93 2.60 1.51
C ALA A 250 23.51 2.54 2.11
N VAL A 251 22.50 2.20 1.30
CA VAL A 251 21.12 2.00 1.79
C VAL A 251 21.04 0.74 2.63
N LEU A 252 21.68 -0.35 2.18
CA LEU A 252 21.69 -1.59 2.94
C LEU A 252 22.44 -1.44 4.27
N ASP A 253 23.59 -0.76 4.26
CA ASP A 253 24.37 -0.48 5.47
C ASP A 253 23.61 0.41 6.46
N GLU A 254 22.86 1.39 5.96
CA GLU A 254 21.97 2.22 6.77
C GLU A 254 20.86 1.37 7.43
N VAL A 255 20.21 0.51 6.65
CA VAL A 255 19.12 -0.35 7.14
C VAL A 255 19.66 -1.38 8.13
N LEU A 256 20.81 -1.99 7.88
CA LEU A 256 21.40 -3.02 8.74
C LEU A 256 22.31 -2.46 9.83
N ASP A 257 22.48 -1.13 9.93
CA ASP A 257 23.33 -0.47 10.93
C ASP A 257 24.81 -0.93 10.88
N ARG A 258 25.31 -1.28 9.69
CA ARG A 258 26.67 -1.84 9.47
C ARG A 258 27.80 -0.84 9.67
N ASN A 259 27.52 0.44 9.45
CA ASN A 259 28.49 1.52 9.59
C ASN A 259 28.55 2.11 11.00
N SER A 260 27.80 1.56 11.96
CA SER A 260 27.79 2.03 13.34
C SER A 260 28.97 1.43 14.11
N THR A 261 29.82 2.31 14.68
CA THR A 261 30.95 1.93 15.56
C THR A 261 30.50 1.50 16.96
N SER A 262 29.18 1.42 17.21
CA SER A 262 28.62 0.97 18.48
C SER A 262 28.85 -0.53 18.65
N MET A 263 29.99 -0.91 19.27
CA MET A 263 30.22 -2.27 19.74
C MET A 263 29.14 -2.62 20.77
N SER A 264 28.22 -3.51 20.41
CA SER A 264 27.38 -4.16 21.41
C SER A 264 28.23 -5.18 22.17
N LEU A 265 28.05 -5.27 23.48
CA LEU A 265 28.80 -6.21 24.33
C LEU A 265 28.55 -7.70 23.98
N ASN A 266 27.58 -8.00 23.10
CA ASN A 266 27.10 -9.36 22.82
C ASN A 266 26.98 -9.70 21.30
N GLY A 267 27.60 -8.94 20.38
CA GLY A 267 27.56 -9.28 18.94
C GLY A 267 27.94 -8.12 18.00
N THR A 268 27.98 -8.41 16.69
CA THR A 268 28.05 -7.39 15.62
C THR A 268 26.89 -6.43 15.82
N GLY A 269 27.11 -5.13 16.01
CA GLY A 269 26.05 -4.14 16.30
C GLY A 269 24.95 -4.00 15.23
N GLU A 270 25.01 -4.82 14.19
CA GLU A 270 24.09 -4.91 13.05
C GLU A 270 22.65 -5.24 13.48
N ARG A 271 21.72 -4.79 12.65
CA ARG A 271 20.28 -5.03 12.77
C ARG A 271 19.85 -6.13 11.82
N GLU A 272 18.95 -6.98 12.29
CA GLU A 272 18.22 -7.93 11.46
C GLU A 272 17.17 -7.19 10.61
N LEU A 273 16.96 -7.64 9.37
CA LEU A 273 15.95 -7.08 8.48
C LEU A 273 14.63 -7.85 8.61
N LEU A 274 13.54 -7.15 8.95
CA LEU A 274 12.17 -7.64 8.85
C LEU A 274 11.46 -6.92 7.70
N TYR A 275 11.25 -7.60 6.59
CA TYR A 275 10.52 -7.05 5.45
C TYR A 275 9.02 -7.33 5.56
N ILE A 276 8.18 -6.29 5.47
CA ILE A 276 6.72 -6.44 5.44
C ILE A 276 6.26 -6.62 4.00
N HIS A 277 5.87 -7.85 3.66
CA HIS A 277 5.23 -8.13 2.38
C HIS A 277 3.78 -7.63 2.38
N THR A 278 3.49 -6.59 1.60
CA THR A 278 2.18 -5.94 1.54
C THR A 278 1.18 -6.58 0.54
N GLY A 279 1.44 -7.81 0.09
CA GLY A 279 0.64 -8.50 -0.93
C GLY A 279 0.81 -7.91 -2.35
N GLY A 280 -0.22 -8.06 -3.19
CA GLY A 280 -0.30 -7.45 -4.52
C GLY A 280 0.12 -8.31 -5.71
N THR A 281 0.49 -9.56 -5.46
CA THR A 281 0.94 -10.54 -6.47
C THR A 281 -0.11 -10.83 -7.54
N SER A 282 -1.40 -10.71 -7.24
CA SER A 282 -2.48 -10.83 -8.22
C SER A 282 -2.40 -9.81 -9.37
N GLY A 283 -1.69 -8.69 -9.18
CA GLY A 283 -1.39 -7.74 -10.25
C GLY A 283 -0.27 -8.18 -11.20
N ASN A 284 0.55 -9.17 -10.82
CA ASN A 284 1.76 -9.58 -11.56
C ASN A 284 1.46 -10.03 -12.97
N VAL A 285 0.37 -10.76 -13.20
CA VAL A 285 -0.04 -11.23 -14.54
C VAL A 285 -0.06 -10.08 -15.56
N THR A 286 -0.62 -8.94 -15.16
CA THR A 286 -0.72 -7.77 -16.04
C THR A 286 0.64 -7.08 -16.25
N MET A 287 1.51 -7.09 -15.24
CA MET A 287 2.86 -6.52 -15.34
C MET A 287 3.78 -7.38 -16.20
N LEU A 288 3.72 -8.71 -16.03
CA LEU A 288 4.50 -9.68 -16.80
C LEU A 288 4.11 -9.63 -18.29
N ALA A 289 2.81 -9.65 -18.60
CA ALA A 289 2.33 -9.51 -19.98
C ALA A 289 2.79 -8.19 -20.64
N ARG A 290 2.91 -7.11 -19.84
CA ARG A 290 3.45 -5.83 -20.31
C ARG A 290 4.96 -5.92 -20.59
N TYR A 291 5.74 -6.65 -19.79
CA TYR A 291 7.17 -6.89 -20.03
C TYR A 291 7.40 -7.73 -21.28
N GLU A 292 6.63 -8.80 -21.48
CA GLU A 292 6.71 -9.67 -22.67
C GLU A 292 6.54 -8.88 -23.96
N ARG A 293 5.57 -7.97 -24.01
CA ARG A 293 5.32 -7.09 -25.18
C ARG A 293 6.42 -6.06 -25.42
N LYS A 294 7.20 -5.70 -24.39
CA LYS A 294 8.19 -4.61 -24.49
C LYS A 294 9.43 -5.00 -25.29
N ASN A 295 9.70 -6.31 -25.45
CA ASN A 295 10.95 -6.88 -25.95
C ASN A 295 12.19 -6.37 -25.18
N ARG A 296 13.04 -7.28 -24.72
CA ARG A 296 14.31 -6.90 -24.08
C ARG A 296 15.28 -6.49 -25.19
N GLN A 297 15.49 -5.19 -25.36
CA GLN A 297 16.57 -4.62 -26.17
C GLN A 297 17.86 -4.62 -25.36
#